data_AF-A0A2V5TU79-F1
#
_entry.id   AF-A0A2V5TU79-F1
#
_cell.length_a   1.000
_cell.length_b   1.000
_cell.length_c   1.000
_cell.angle_alpha   90.00
_cell.angle_beta   90.00
_cell.angle_gamma   90.00
#
_symmetry.space_group_name_H-M   'P 1'
#
loop_
_entity.id
_entity.type
_entity.pdbx_description
1 polymer ?
#
loop_
_entity_poly.entity_id
_entity_poly.type
_entity_poly.pdbx_seq_one_letter_code
_entity_poly.pdbx_strand_id
1 'polypeptide(L)' 'MSASANGARLAALTKELLVRWQHTREYWRDNKAREFEQRYLLELESTVNSAITGIANLESVLRKIRSDCE' A
#
# COMPACT_ATOMS: atom_id res chain seq x y z
N MET A 1 -1.03 7.28 17.62
CA MET A 1 -0.49 6.63 16.41
C MET A 1 -0.33 7.71 15.35
N SER A 2 0.85 7.87 14.73
CA SER A 2 1.06 8.89 13.69
C SER A 2 0.57 8.40 12.33
N ALA A 3 0.18 9.33 11.46
CA ALA A 3 -0.18 9.04 10.08
C ALA A 3 0.97 8.31 9.34
N SER A 4 2.21 8.76 9.50
CA SER A 4 3.43 8.09 9.01
C SER A 4 3.51 6.61 9.38
N ALA A 5 3.28 6.28 10.65
CA ALA A 5 3.39 4.91 11.13
C ALA A 5 2.36 3.98 10.44
N ASN A 6 1.15 4.50 10.21
CA ASN A 6 0.11 3.76 9.48
C ASN A 6 0.47 3.60 8.00
N GLY A 7 1.03 4.63 7.36
CA GLY A 7 1.52 4.55 5.98
C GLY A 7 2.65 3.52 5.81
N ALA A 8 3.62 3.53 6.72
CA ALA A 8 4.72 2.55 6.72
C ALA A 8 4.22 1.11 6.93
N ARG A 9 3.27 0.93 7.87
CA ARG A 9 2.64 -0.38 8.10
C ARG A 9 1.89 -0.88 6.87
N LEU A 10 1.15 0.00 6.19
CA LEU A 10 0.43 -0.35 4.97
C LEU A 10 1.41 -0.79 3.87
N ALA A 11 2.51 -0.05 3.66
CA ALA A 11 3.55 -0.42 2.71
C ALA A 11 4.16 -1.80 2.99
N ALA A 12 4.46 -2.08 4.27
CA ALA A 12 5.04 -3.35 4.68
C ALA A 12 4.09 -4.54 4.42
N LEU A 13 2.81 -4.40 4.77
CA LEU A 13 1.81 -5.44 4.56
C LEU A 13 1.55 -5.70 3.07
N THR A 14 1.51 -4.65 2.24
CA THR A 14 1.36 -4.82 0.79
C THR A 14 2.56 -5.53 0.18
N LYS A 15 3.79 -5.21 0.62
CA LYS A 15 4.98 -5.95 0.19
C LYS A 15 4.90 -7.43 0.58
N GLU A 16 4.49 -7.73 1.81
CA GLU A 16 4.31 -9.10 2.28
C GLU A 16 3.27 -9.87 1.44
N LEU A 17 2.15 -9.23 1.12
CA LEU A 17 1.13 -9.79 0.22
C LEU A 17 1.72 -10.14 -1.15
N LEU A 18 2.48 -9.23 -1.76
CA LEU A 18 3.09 -9.46 -3.08
C LEU A 18 4.10 -10.62 -3.06
N VAL A 19 4.88 -10.75 -1.98
CA VAL A 19 5.78 -11.91 -1.80
C VAL A 19 4.98 -13.22 -1.71
N ARG A 20 3.90 -13.25 -0.93
CA ARG A 20 3.02 -14.42 -0.84
C ARG A 20 2.35 -14.74 -2.17
N TRP A 21 2.02 -13.73 -2.96
CA TRP A 21 1.50 -13.91 -4.31
C TRP A 21 2.52 -14.59 -5.23
N GLN A 22 3.80 -14.19 -5.19
CA GLN A 22 4.85 -14.85 -5.97
C GLN A 22 4.97 -16.34 -5.62
N HIS A 23 4.94 -16.69 -4.33
CA HIS A 23 4.94 -18.11 -3.91
C HIS A 23 3.68 -18.84 -4.40
N THR A 24 2.52 -18.19 -4.37
CA THR A 24 1.27 -18.76 -4.90
C THR A 24 1.38 -19.06 -6.39
N ARG A 25 2.03 -18.17 -7.16
CA ARG A 25 2.26 -18.32 -8.61
C ARG A 25 3.17 -19.48 -8.97
N GLU A 26 3.96 -20.01 -8.03
CA GLU A 26 4.73 -21.23 -8.26
C GLU A 26 3.83 -22.44 -8.53
N TYR A 27 2.61 -22.47 -7.96
CA TYR A 27 1.66 -23.57 -8.09
C TYR A 27 0.44 -23.19 -8.93
N TRP A 28 -0.05 -21.96 -8.79
CA TRP A 28 -1.24 -21.47 -9.50
C TRP A 28 -0.85 -20.69 -10.76
N ARG A 29 -0.78 -21.41 -11.89
CA ARG A 29 -0.20 -20.90 -13.16
C ARG A 29 -1.20 -20.69 -14.29
N ASP A 30 -2.47 -20.99 -14.06
CA ASP A 30 -3.50 -20.92 -15.09
C ASP A 30 -3.88 -19.47 -15.48
N ASN A 31 -4.85 -19.35 -16.38
CA ASN A 31 -5.35 -18.05 -16.82
C ASN A 31 -6.09 -17.29 -15.71
N LYS A 32 -6.64 -17.98 -14.70
CA LYS A 32 -7.33 -17.35 -13.57
C LYS A 32 -6.35 -16.68 -12.63
N ALA A 33 -5.18 -17.27 -12.42
CA ALA A 33 -4.11 -16.62 -11.68
C ALA A 33 -3.64 -15.31 -12.36
N ARG A 34 -3.53 -15.31 -13.70
CA ARG A 34 -3.21 -14.09 -14.47
C ARG A 34 -4.31 -13.04 -14.36
N GLU A 35 -5.57 -13.45 -14.51
CA GLU A 35 -6.74 -12.56 -14.35
C GLU A 35 -6.76 -11.95 -12.95
N PHE A 36 -6.46 -12.74 -11.92
CA PHE A 36 -6.43 -12.28 -10.53
C PHE A 36 -5.36 -11.20 -10.30
N GLU A 37 -4.12 -11.45 -10.78
CA GLU A 37 -3.03 -10.49 -10.68
C GLU A 37 -3.40 -9.16 -11.36
N GLN A 38 -3.90 -9.23 -12.58
CA GLN A 38 -4.22 -8.05 -13.38
C GLN A 38 -5.40 -7.26 -12.82
N ARG A 39 -6.45 -7.93 -12.37
CA ARG A 39 -7.69 -7.26 -11.94
C ARG A 39 -7.68 -6.82 -10.48
N TYR A 40 -6.92 -7.48 -9.62
CA TYR A 40 -6.99 -7.20 -8.18
C TYR A 40 -5.66 -6.74 -7.62
N LEU A 41 -4.55 -7.45 -7.90
CA LEU A 41 -3.28 -7.11 -7.25
C LEU A 41 -2.66 -5.84 -7.81
N LEU A 42 -2.67 -5.63 -9.13
CA LEU A 42 -2.14 -4.39 -9.72
C LEU A 42 -2.96 -3.16 -9.29
N GLU A 43 -4.28 -3.29 -9.25
CA GLU A 43 -5.17 -2.21 -8.79
C GLU A 43 -4.96 -1.92 -7.30
N LEU A 44 -4.84 -2.97 -6.47
CA LEU A 44 -4.58 -2.85 -5.04
C LEU A 44 -3.23 -2.18 -4.78
N GLU A 45 -2.17 -2.59 -5.46
CA GLU A 45 -0.84 -2.01 -5.33
C GLU A 45 -0.84 -0.52 -5.69
N SER A 46 -1.46 -0.16 -6.82
CA SER A 46 -1.62 1.23 -7.26
C SER A 46 -2.39 2.08 -6.24
N THR A 47 -3.51 1.55 -5.73
CA THR A 47 -4.35 2.23 -4.74
C THR A 47 -3.61 2.44 -3.43
N VAL A 48 -2.87 1.42 -2.97
CA VAL A 48 -2.06 1.52 -1.76
C VAL A 48 -0.96 2.56 -1.90
N ASN A 49 -0.24 2.59 -3.03
CA ASN A 49 0.80 3.58 -3.28
C ASN A 49 0.24 5.01 -3.25
N SER A 50 -0.95 5.20 -3.82
CA SER A 50 -1.68 6.47 -3.76
C SER A 50 -2.07 6.83 -2.32
N ALA A 51 -2.56 5.87 -1.54
CA ALA A 51 -2.94 6.07 -0.14
C ALA A 51 -1.73 6.44 0.74
N ILE A 52 -0.58 5.77 0.57
CA ILE A 52 0.66 6.08 1.29
C ILE A 52 1.08 7.53 1.01
N THR A 53 1.01 7.95 -0.26
CA THR A 53 1.32 9.33 -0.66
C THR A 53 0.36 10.32 0.00
N GLY A 54 -0.94 10.03 -0.01
CA GLY A 54 -1.96 10.85 0.67
C GLY A 54 -1.72 10.97 2.18
N ILE A 55 -1.36 9.87 2.83
CA ILE A 55 -1.01 9.84 4.26
C ILE A 55 0.19 10.73 4.57
N ALA A 56 1.24 10.67 3.74
CA ALA A 56 2.43 11.52 3.90
C ALA A 56 2.10 13.01 3.74
N ASN A 57 1.25 13.35 2.76
CA ASN A 57 0.79 14.72 2.54
C ASN A 57 -0.02 15.25 3.73
N LEU A 58 -0.96 14.44 4.24
CA LEU A 58 -1.76 14.79 5.42
C LEU A 58 -0.88 15.04 6.64
N GLU A 59 0.14 14.20 6.85
CA GLU A 59 1.06 14.38 7.95
C GLU A 59 1.85 15.70 7.83
N SER A 60 2.31 16.05 6.62
CA SER A 60 2.98 17.32 6.38
C SER A 60 2.09 18.51 6.75
N VAL A 61 0.82 18.47 6.35
CA VAL A 61 -0.16 19.53 6.68
C VAL A 61 -0.41 19.61 8.18
N LEU A 62 -0.63 18.47 8.85
CA LEU A 62 -0.87 18.40 10.29
C LEU A 62 0.32 18.93 11.10
N ARG A 63 1.56 18.62 10.68
CA ARG A 63 2.77 19.17 11.31
C ARG A 63 2.85 20.68 11.16
N LYS A 64 2.52 21.21 9.98
CA LYS A 64 2.50 22.66 9.74
C LYS A 64 1.47 23.35 10.63
N ILE A 65 0.23 22.86 10.65
CA ILE A 65 -0.84 23.42 11.49
C ILE A 65 -0.41 23.45 12.96
N ARG A 66 0.20 22.37 13.45
CA ARG A 66 0.71 22.32 14.82
C ARG A 66 1.77 23.39 15.07
N SER A 67 2.72 23.56 14.15
CA SER A 67 3.77 24.58 14.27
C SER A 67 3.22 26.01 14.17
N ASP A 68 2.13 26.22 13.44
CA ASP A 68 1.49 27.54 13.30
C ASP A 68 0.63 27.91 14.54
N CYS A 69 0.29 26.93 15.40
CA CYS A 69 -0.50 27.09 16.61
C CYS A 69 0.31 27.06 17.92
N GLU A 70 1.61 26.75 17.84
CA GLU A 70 2.59 26.88 18.94
C GLU A 70 3.26 28.27 18.91
#